data_AF-A0A9W8LQL9-F1
#
_entry.id   AF-A0A9W8LQL9-F1
#
_cell.length_a   1.000
_cell.length_b   1.000
_cell.length_c   1.000
_cell.angle_alpha   90.00
_cell.angle_beta   90.00
_cell.angle_gamma   90.00
#
_symmetry.space_group_name_H-M   'P 1'
#
loop_
_entity.id
_entity.type
_entity.pdbx_description
1 polymer ?
#
loop_
_entity_poly.entity_id
_entity_poly.type
_entity_poly.pdbx_seq_one_letter_code
_entity_poly.pdbx_strand_id
1 'polypeptide(L)'
;NDCDVHLADSATRFFAKVQSGISVDMQPLDPMHTEQIRQYLELARCLDFNIPKDVSDIISSEYADSRRCAHKKGEQMVTQEELALTVTVARLISISKGQAMLDLASWREACTLEQCRKERATKAKGARPVSTAQTPPS
;
A
#
# COMPACT_ATOMS: atom_id res chain seq x y z
N ASN A 1 -14.40 17.00 -1.85
CA ASN A 1 -14.77 15.60 -1.52
C ASN A 1 -15.54 14.85 -2.60
N ASP A 2 -15.61 15.32 -3.86
CA ASP A 2 -16.17 14.53 -4.98
C ASP A 2 -15.05 13.87 -5.84
N CYS A 3 -13.84 14.43 -5.82
CA CYS A 3 -12.72 13.95 -6.63
C CYS A 3 -12.16 12.58 -6.18
N ASP A 4 -12.17 12.27 -4.88
CA ASP A 4 -11.57 11.02 -4.36
C ASP A 4 -12.35 9.76 -4.77
N VAL A 5 -13.68 9.85 -4.88
CA VAL A 5 -14.54 8.72 -5.24
C VAL A 5 -14.36 8.35 -6.71
N HIS A 6 -14.25 9.36 -7.59
CA HIS A 6 -14.03 9.15 -9.01
C HIS A 6 -12.63 8.63 -9.32
N LEU A 7 -11.60 9.04 -8.57
CA LEU A 7 -10.24 8.56 -8.76
C LEU A 7 -10.08 7.10 -8.33
N ALA A 8 -10.67 6.72 -7.19
CA ALA A 8 -10.62 5.35 -6.68
C ALA A 8 -11.35 4.36 -7.62
N ASP A 9 -12.51 4.75 -8.17
CA ASP A 9 -13.29 3.92 -9.09
C ASP A 9 -12.61 3.80 -10.47
N SER A 10 -12.03 4.89 -10.97
CA SER A 10 -11.26 4.89 -12.22
C SER A 10 -9.99 4.06 -12.12
N ALA A 11 -9.22 4.20 -11.03
CA ALA A 11 -8.02 3.41 -10.79
C ALA A 11 -8.34 1.92 -10.60
N THR A 12 -9.39 1.60 -9.85
CA THR A 12 -9.81 0.20 -9.61
C THR A 12 -10.22 -0.48 -10.92
N ARG A 13 -11.00 0.20 -11.77
CA ARG A 13 -11.36 -0.30 -13.11
C ARG A 13 -10.16 -0.40 -14.03
N PHE A 14 -9.24 0.56 -13.96
CA PHE A 14 -8.00 0.55 -14.71
C PHE A 14 -7.17 -0.69 -14.39
N PHE A 15 -6.86 -0.93 -13.11
CA PHE A 15 -6.07 -2.10 -12.70
C PHE A 15 -6.80 -3.41 -12.99
N ALA A 16 -8.13 -3.47 -12.88
CA ALA A 16 -8.91 -4.64 -13.28
C ALA A 16 -8.83 -4.93 -14.79
N LYS A 17 -8.83 -3.90 -15.64
CA LYS A 17 -8.63 -4.06 -17.09
C LYS A 17 -7.20 -4.50 -17.44
N VAL A 18 -6.19 -3.92 -16.81
CA VAL A 18 -4.78 -4.34 -16.97
C VAL A 18 -4.62 -5.82 -16.57
N GLN A 19 -5.19 -6.22 -15.44
CA GLN A 19 -5.06 -7.57 -14.90
C GLN A 19 -5.84 -8.63 -15.71
N SER A 20 -6.85 -8.21 -16.47
CA SER A 20 -7.62 -9.07 -17.39
C SER A 20 -7.05 -9.13 -18.81
N GLY A 21 -5.88 -8.52 -19.06
CA GLY A 21 -5.23 -8.51 -20.38
C GLY A 21 -5.96 -7.68 -21.43
N ILE A 22 -6.94 -6.87 -21.01
CA ILE A 22 -7.65 -5.94 -21.89
C ILE A 22 -6.74 -4.74 -22.09
N SER A 23 -6.40 -4.44 -23.36
CA SER A 23 -5.67 -3.23 -23.73
C SER A 23 -6.39 -2.02 -23.16
N VAL A 24 -5.77 -1.38 -22.17
CA VAL A 24 -6.30 -0.15 -21.62
C VAL A 24 -5.82 0.97 -22.51
N ASP A 25 -6.76 1.75 -23.04
CA ASP A 25 -6.46 2.97 -23.78
C ASP A 25 -5.94 4.01 -22.76
N MET A 26 -4.68 3.85 -22.38
CA MET A 26 -3.92 4.82 -21.63
C MET A 26 -3.71 5.97 -22.61
N GLN A 27 -4.56 7.00 -22.49
CA GLN A 27 -4.31 8.25 -23.18
C GLN A 27 -2.87 8.65 -22.83
N PRO A 28 -1.95 8.68 -23.81
CA PRO A 28 -0.54 8.83 -23.50
C PRO A 28 -0.38 10.11 -22.69
N LEU A 29 0.27 10.01 -21.53
CA LEU A 29 0.85 11.19 -20.92
C LEU A 29 1.69 11.86 -22.01
N ASP A 30 1.50 13.17 -22.17
CA ASP A 30 2.34 13.97 -23.06
C ASP A 30 3.81 13.53 -22.88
N PRO A 31 4.55 13.21 -23.96
CA PRO A 31 5.92 12.69 -23.86
C PRO A 31 6.82 13.48 -22.89
N MET A 32 6.60 14.79 -22.77
CA MET A 32 7.29 15.65 -21.80
C MET A 32 7.04 15.23 -20.34
N HIS A 33 5.80 14.98 -19.95
CA HIS A 33 5.45 14.55 -18.59
C HIS A 33 5.97 13.13 -18.29
N THR A 34 5.96 12.24 -19.28
CA THR A 34 6.51 10.88 -19.11
C THR A 34 8.01 10.93 -18.84
N GLU A 35 8.73 11.80 -19.56
CA GLU A 35 10.17 11.96 -19.39
C GLU A 35 10.52 12.59 -18.04
N GLN A 36 9.77 13.59 -17.60
CA GLN A 36 9.92 14.19 -16.26
C GLN A 36 9.70 13.15 -15.13
N ILE A 37 8.71 12.27 -15.28
CA ILE A 37 8.47 11.19 -14.30
C ILE A 37 9.65 10.21 -14.28
N ARG A 38 10.19 9.82 -15.44
CA ARG A 38 11.35 8.92 -15.50
C ARG A 38 12.57 9.53 -14.82
N GLN A 39 12.90 10.77 -15.15
CA GLN A 39 13.99 11.51 -14.53
C GLN A 39 13.80 11.63 -13.02
N TYR A 40 12.58 11.93 -12.57
CA TYR A 40 12.27 11.98 -11.15
C TYR A 40 12.52 10.63 -10.47
N LEU A 41 12.04 9.53 -11.05
CA LEU A 41 12.24 8.19 -10.50
C LEU A 41 13.74 7.81 -10.46
N GLU A 42 14.53 8.23 -11.44
CA GLU A 42 15.98 8.02 -11.43
C GLU A 42 16.66 8.76 -10.27
N LEU A 43 16.30 10.02 -10.03
CA LEU A 43 16.79 10.81 -8.90
C LEU A 43 16.31 10.23 -7.56
N ALA A 44 15.03 9.83 -7.49
CA ALA A 44 14.39 9.31 -6.30
C ALA A 44 15.08 8.06 -5.75
N ARG A 45 15.62 7.20 -6.63
CA ARG A 45 16.40 6.01 -6.22
C ARG A 45 17.69 6.37 -5.49
N CYS A 46 18.25 7.54 -5.75
CA CYS A 46 19.51 8.01 -5.18
C CYS A 46 19.31 8.96 -3.99
N LEU A 47 18.07 9.23 -3.58
CA LEU A 47 17.80 10.09 -2.43
C LEU A 47 18.33 9.45 -1.14
N ASP A 48 19.13 10.23 -0.41
CA ASP A 48 19.52 9.91 0.96
C ASP A 48 18.32 10.15 1.89
N PHE A 49 17.52 9.10 2.06
CA PHE A 49 16.28 9.16 2.82
C PHE A 49 16.54 8.92 4.30
N ASN A 50 16.11 9.85 5.14
CA ASN A 50 16.28 9.75 6.59
C ASN A 50 14.95 9.58 7.32
N ILE A 51 14.95 8.82 8.41
CA ILE A 51 13.84 8.76 9.36
C ILE A 51 14.23 9.59 10.58
N PRO A 52 13.61 10.76 10.79
CA PRO A 52 13.86 11.56 11.97
C PRO A 52 13.63 10.78 13.27
N LYS A 53 14.44 11.04 14.29
CA LYS A 53 14.42 10.27 15.55
C LYS A 53 13.07 10.37 16.26
N ASP A 54 12.48 11.56 16.30
CA ASP A 54 11.14 11.81 16.83
C ASP A 54 10.08 10.94 16.15
N VAL A 55 10.13 10.83 14.82
CA VAL A 55 9.23 9.96 14.06
C VAL A 55 9.50 8.48 14.36
N SER A 56 10.78 8.08 14.43
CA SER A 56 11.18 6.72 14.80
C SER A 56 10.69 6.31 16.20
N ASP A 57 10.77 7.22 17.17
CA ASP A 57 10.32 7.00 18.54
C ASP A 57 8.79 6.82 18.59
N ILE A 58 8.04 7.62 17.83
CA ILE A 58 6.58 7.50 17.69
C ILE A 58 6.21 6.14 17.08
N ILE A 59 6.85 5.74 15.98
CA ILE A 59 6.60 4.45 15.31
C ILE A 59 6.85 3.29 16.28
N SER A 60 7.95 3.36 17.03
CA SER A 60 8.32 2.33 18.00
C SER A 60 7.30 2.22 19.14
N SER A 61 6.82 3.35 19.66
CA SER A 61 5.77 3.38 20.67
C SER A 61 4.47 2.76 20.16
N GLU A 62 4.03 3.16 18.97
CA GLU A 62 2.79 2.68 18.35
C GLU A 62 2.83 1.18 18.06
N TYR A 63 3.97 0.68 17.60
CA TYR A 63 4.16 -0.75 17.39
C TYR A 63 4.06 -1.54 18.70
N ALA A 64 4.69 -1.05 19.77
CA ALA A 64 4.62 -1.68 21.08
C ALA A 64 3.19 -1.67 21.63
N ASP A 65 2.46 -0.56 21.47
CA ASP A 65 1.06 -0.43 21.86
C ASP A 65 0.14 -1.35 21.06
N SER A 66 0.31 -1.41 19.74
CA SER A 66 -0.44 -2.31 18.87
C SER A 66 -0.28 -3.78 19.29
N ARG A 67 0.95 -4.21 19.57
CA ARG A 67 1.24 -5.56 20.09
C ARG A 67 0.60 -5.82 21.45
N ARG A 68 0.70 -4.87 22.39
CA ARG A 68 0.07 -4.99 23.72
C ARG A 68 -1.46 -5.12 23.60
N CYS A 69 -2.08 -4.33 22.74
CA CYS A 69 -3.52 -4.38 22.49
C CYS A 69 -3.96 -5.69 21.84
N ALA A 70 -3.25 -6.16 20.81
CA ALA A 70 -3.54 -7.44 20.16
C ALA A 70 -3.44 -8.61 21.14
N HIS A 71 -2.39 -8.64 21.98
CA HIS A 71 -2.22 -9.66 23.01
C HIS A 71 -3.39 -9.66 24.01
N LYS A 72 -3.86 -8.48 24.45
CA LYS A 72 -5.01 -8.38 25.37
C LYS A 72 -6.33 -8.85 24.75
N LYS A 73 -6.50 -8.66 23.44
CA LYS A 73 -7.72 -9.05 22.71
C LYS A 73 -7.69 -10.47 22.14
N GLY A 74 -6.55 -11.17 22.25
CA GLY A 74 -6.36 -12.48 21.61
C GLY A 74 -6.29 -12.40 20.09
N GLU A 75 -5.98 -11.23 19.54
CA GLU A 75 -5.84 -10.99 18.10
C GLU A 75 -4.41 -11.26 17.62
N GLN A 76 -4.25 -11.48 16.31
CA GLN A 76 -2.94 -11.65 15.70
C GLN A 76 -2.07 -10.40 15.92
N MET A 77 -0.89 -10.60 16.52
CA MET A 77 0.07 -9.53 16.75
C MET A 77 0.75 -9.10 15.45
N VAL A 78 1.01 -7.80 15.30
CA VAL A 78 1.77 -7.26 14.17
C VAL A 78 3.21 -7.78 14.21
N THR A 79 3.67 -8.38 13.11
CA THR A 79 5.03 -8.93 13.01
C THR A 79 6.06 -7.83 12.73
N GLN A 80 7.33 -8.12 12.97
CA GLN A 80 8.42 -7.19 12.63
C GLN A 80 8.53 -6.98 11.11
N GLU A 81 8.23 -8.02 10.33
CA GLU A 81 8.21 -7.96 8.87
C GLU A 81 7.08 -7.05 8.37
N GLU A 82 5.88 -7.14 8.95
CA GLU A 82 4.77 -6.23 8.63
C GLU A 82 5.11 -4.77 8.94
N LEU A 83 5.81 -4.52 10.05
CA LEU A 83 6.29 -3.19 10.39
C LEU A 83 7.29 -2.68 9.35
N ALA A 84 8.29 -3.49 8.99
CA ALA A 84 9.31 -3.12 8.00
C ALA A 84 8.71 -2.81 6.61
N LEU A 85 7.71 -3.59 6.19
CA LEU A 85 6.96 -3.33 4.96
C LEU A 85 6.18 -2.02 5.04
N THR A 86 5.50 -1.76 6.16
CA THR A 86 4.76 -0.49 6.36
C THR A 86 5.70 0.72 6.34
N VAL A 87 6.87 0.63 6.98
CA VAL A 87 7.89 1.69 6.93
C VAL A 87 8.42 1.89 5.51
N THR A 88 8.57 0.82 4.74
CA THR A 88 8.96 0.91 3.32
C THR A 88 7.89 1.65 2.51
N VAL A 89 6.61 1.35 2.72
CA VAL A 89 5.50 2.08 2.09
C VAL A 89 5.52 3.56 2.47
N ALA A 90 5.74 3.87 3.76
CA ALA A 90 5.84 5.25 4.23
C ALA A 90 6.99 6.02 3.56
N ARG A 91 8.15 5.38 3.40
CA ARG A 91 9.28 5.93 2.63
C ARG A 91 8.89 6.22 1.18
N LEU A 92 8.22 5.28 0.50
CA LEU A 92 7.80 5.47 -0.89
C LEU A 92 6.79 6.61 -1.05
N ILE A 93 5.89 6.80 -0.08
CA ILE A 93 4.94 7.92 -0.04
C ILE A 93 5.67 9.25 0.17
N SER A 94 6.60 9.32 1.12
CA SER A 94 7.39 10.55 1.33
C SER A 94 8.18 10.90 0.08
N ILE A 95 8.83 9.90 -0.53
CA ILE A 95 9.55 10.09 -1.79
C ILE A 95 8.58 10.55 -2.88
N SER A 96 7.40 9.96 -3.07
CA SER A 96 6.48 10.40 -4.14
C SER A 96 6.04 11.88 -4.00
N LYS A 97 6.13 12.45 -2.79
CA LYS A 97 5.87 13.86 -2.48
C LYS A 97 7.10 14.77 -2.60
N GLY A 98 8.24 14.23 -3.03
CA GLY A 98 9.51 14.97 -3.10
C GLY A 98 10.21 15.13 -1.75
N GLN A 99 9.81 14.39 -0.72
CA GLN A 99 10.40 14.49 0.62
C GLN A 99 11.54 13.48 0.80
N ALA A 100 12.68 13.94 1.29
CA ALA A 100 13.83 13.10 1.66
C ALA A 100 13.79 12.64 3.14
N MET A 101 12.75 13.00 3.88
CA MET A 101 12.58 12.63 5.28
C MET A 101 11.17 12.08 5.52
N LEU A 102 11.06 11.10 6.41
CA LEU A 102 9.77 10.60 6.84
C LEU A 102 9.08 11.61 7.75
N ASP A 103 7.84 11.99 7.40
CA ASP A 103 6.95 12.75 8.28
C ASP A 103 5.82 11.87 8.83
N LEU A 104 5.17 12.36 9.88
CA LEU A 104 4.04 11.64 10.47
C LEU A 104 2.87 11.50 9.51
N ALA A 105 2.65 12.46 8.62
CA ALA A 105 1.56 12.40 7.64
C ALA A 105 1.71 11.19 6.70
N SER A 106 2.91 10.99 6.15
CA SER A 106 3.22 9.86 5.27
C SER A 106 3.23 8.53 6.01
N TRP A 107 3.65 8.52 7.29
CA TRP A 107 3.49 7.36 8.17
C TRP A 107 2.01 6.97 8.35
N ARG A 108 1.12 7.92 8.67
CA ARG A 108 -0.32 7.66 8.83
C ARG A 108 -0.97 7.15 7.55
N GLU A 109 -0.58 7.74 6.42
CA GLU A 109 -1.05 7.31 5.12
C GLU A 109 -0.62 5.86 4.82
N ALA A 110 0.64 5.50 5.11
CA ALA A 110 1.12 4.13 4.96
C ALA A 110 0.34 3.13 5.83
N CYS A 111 0.09 3.47 7.09
CA CYS A 111 -0.74 2.65 7.99
C CYS A 111 -2.15 2.44 7.44
N THR A 112 -2.74 3.48 6.84
CA THR A 112 -4.07 3.40 6.23
C THR A 112 -4.06 2.50 5.00
N LEU A 113 -3.07 2.64 4.12
CA LEU A 113 -2.91 1.77 2.95
C LEU A 113 -2.72 0.31 3.34
N GLU A 114 -1.93 0.04 4.38
CA GLU A 114 -1.71 -1.32 4.87
C GLU A 114 -3.00 -1.92 5.45
N GLN A 115 -3.77 -1.13 6.20
CA GLN A 115 -5.09 -1.56 6.70
C GLN A 115 -6.04 -1.90 5.54
N CYS A 116 -6.15 -1.04 4.53
CA CYS A 116 -6.95 -1.33 3.34
C CYS A 116 -6.46 -2.58 2.58
N ARG A 117 -5.14 -2.82 2.52
CA ARG A 117 -4.58 -4.04 1.92
C ARG A 117 -5.00 -5.29 2.69
N LYS A 118 -4.95 -5.25 4.03
CA LYS A 118 -5.40 -6.34 4.90
C LYS A 118 -6.89 -6.64 4.71
N GLU A 119 -7.73 -5.62 4.64
CA GLU A 119 -9.17 -5.75 4.38
C GLU A 119 -9.47 -6.37 3.00
N ARG A 120 -8.73 -5.97 1.96
CA ARG A 120 -8.85 -6.60 0.63
C ARG A 120 -8.43 -8.08 0.68
N ALA A 121 -7.35 -8.40 1.40
CA ALA A 121 -6.86 -9.76 1.51
C ALA A 121 -7.82 -10.69 2.27
N THR A 122 -8.48 -10.20 3.33
CA THR A 122 -9.50 -10.98 4.06
C THR A 122 -10.75 -11.21 3.20
N LYS A 123 -11.22 -10.17 2.50
CA LYS A 123 -12.36 -10.28 1.58
C LYS A 123 -12.10 -11.27 0.43
N ALA A 124 -10.90 -11.25 -0.15
CA ALA A 124 -10.52 -12.18 -1.22
C ALA A 124 -10.45 -13.64 -0.74
N LYS A 125 -9.99 -13.89 0.49
CA LYS A 125 -9.98 -15.23 1.09
C LYS A 125 -11.39 -15.80 1.31
N GLY A 126 -12.39 -14.95 1.54
CA GLY A 126 -13.80 -15.37 1.64
C GLY A 126 -14.48 -15.69 0.31
N ALA A 127 -13.90 -15.29 -0.83
CA ALA A 127 -14.53 -15.41 -2.16
C ALA A 127 -14.07 -16.64 -2.98
N ARG A 128 -13.22 -17.51 -2.43
CA ARG A 128 -12.80 -18.75 -3.11
C ARG A 128 -13.76 -19.89 -2.73
N PRO A 129 -14.71 -20.30 -3.58
CA PRO A 129 -15.50 -21.49 -3.30
C PRO A 129 -14.57 -22.70 -3.28
N VAL A 130 -14.63 -23.46 -2.19
CA VAL A 130 -14.09 -24.81 -2.11
C VAL A 130 -14.85 -25.65 -3.13
N SER A 131 -14.28 -25.83 -4.33
CA SER A 131 -14.72 -26.88 -5.25
C SER A 131 -14.19 -28.20 -4.70
N THR A 132 -14.91 -28.77 -3.73
CA THR A 132 -14.76 -30.18 -3.39
C THR A 132 -15.35 -31.00 -4.51
N ALA A 133 -14.47 -31.79 -5.12
CA ALA A 133 -14.75 -32.81 -6.10
C ALA A 133 -15.92 -33.72 -5.69
N GLN A 134 -16.84 -33.96 -6.63
CA GLN A 134 -17.71 -35.13 -6.61
C GLN A 134 -17.53 -35.90 -7.91
N THR A 135 -16.86 -37.04 -7.78
CA THR A 135 -16.76 -38.11 -8.78
C THR A 135 -18.14 -38.72 -8.98
N PRO A 136 -18.64 -38.93 -10.21
CA PRO A 136 -19.92 -39.60 -10.43
C PRO A 136 -19.78 -41.11 -10.22
N PRO A 137 -20.77 -41.79 -9.58
CA PRO A 137 -20.83 -43.24 -9.55
C PRO A 137 -21.36 -43.81 -10.88
N SER A 138 -20.94 -45.06 -11.10
CA SER A 138 -21.07 -45.93 -12.27
C SER A 138 -22.45 -46.05 -12.92
#